data_AF-T1AUU9-F1
#
_entry.id   AF-T1AUU9-F1
#
_cell.length_a   1.000
_cell.length_b   1.000
_cell.length_c   1.000
_cell.angle_alpha   90.00
_cell.angle_beta   90.00
_cell.angle_gamma   90.00
#
_symmetry.space_group_name_H-M   'P 1'
#
loop_
_entity.id
_entity.type
_entity.pdbx_description
1 polymer ?
#
loop_
_entity_poly.entity_id
_entity_poly.type
_entity_poly.pdbx_seq_one_letter_code
_entity_poly.pdbx_strand_id
1 'polypeptide(L)'
;MASGVSLGWLLGLLLVVAVFFAVGVADILGQDSFDLLATGAYAHASRLARGLGAALLGLALYLAWHAFAIRRPKLPLPDHAELERVREFYAQHGGGAFAHLSFMADKHLFWGAGQRTLIAYGNVRDRLIALGAPSGEPAAQAQAILDFRRYADSQGCAPVFYEVLEPDLARFHDLGFDLFKLGELALIPLAEFSLIGKRWEDLRQAVNRAAREKLSFRMAVAPFDSALLVALEQVSDAWLADKGVAEKGYSLGRFDPAYLAWGPLALVYREGELIAFANLLPGYGTQGYTGIDLMRHLPDAPRGSMDFLFANVLGWAKEQGHAWFSLGMAPLSNVGTTPYARLNERLAALAFRHGNRFYNYQGVRRYKEKFRPEWVGAYLAYPRGLWVPALLTDIAALVAGGYRRMLLS
;
A
#
# COMPACT_ATOMS: atom_id res chain seq x y z
N MET A 1 -13.26 -6.08 23.09
CA MET A 1 -14.34 -5.16 23.52
C MET A 1 -14.61 -4.20 22.39
N ALA A 2 -15.74 -4.37 21.72
CA ALA A 2 -16.17 -3.56 20.59
C ALA A 2 -16.24 -2.08 20.98
N SER A 3 -15.72 -1.21 20.13
CA SER A 3 -15.84 0.23 20.20
C SER A 3 -17.32 0.61 20.31
N GLY A 4 -17.73 1.02 21.51
CA GLY A 4 -19.13 1.29 21.87
C GLY A 4 -19.75 2.55 21.24
N VAL A 5 -19.25 3.01 20.09
CA VAL A 5 -19.81 4.15 19.37
C VAL A 5 -19.96 3.73 17.91
N SER A 6 -21.11 3.14 17.58
CA SER A 6 -21.43 2.85 16.18
C SER A 6 -21.66 4.16 15.43
N LEU A 7 -21.40 4.16 14.12
CA LEU A 7 -21.70 5.32 13.26
C LEU A 7 -23.16 5.78 13.39
N GLY A 8 -24.07 4.83 13.63
CA GLY A 8 -25.48 5.08 13.90
C GLY A 8 -25.72 5.84 15.20
N TRP A 9 -24.92 5.60 16.25
CA TRP A 9 -25.02 6.35 17.52
C TRP A 9 -24.58 7.80 17.34
N LEU A 10 -23.50 8.05 16.59
CA LEU A 10 -23.05 9.42 16.26
C LEU A 10 -24.05 10.16 15.37
N LEU A 11 -24.63 9.47 14.37
CA LEU A 11 -25.69 10.04 13.54
C LEU A 11 -26.95 10.34 14.36
N GLY A 12 -27.32 9.46 15.29
CA GLY A 12 -28.40 9.70 16.23
C GLY A 12 -28.15 10.91 17.11
N LEU A 13 -26.94 11.05 17.66
CA LEU A 13 -26.54 12.22 18.45
C LEU A 13 -26.60 13.50 17.61
N LEU A 14 -26.05 13.49 16.39
CA LEU A 14 -26.10 14.62 15.46
C LEU A 14 -27.54 14.99 15.10
N LEU A 15 -28.42 14.02 14.88
CA LEU A 15 -29.83 14.25 14.59
C LEU A 15 -30.54 14.89 15.79
N VAL A 16 -30.30 14.40 17.01
CA VAL A 16 -30.88 14.98 18.23
C VAL A 16 -30.41 16.41 18.43
N VAL A 17 -29.12 16.68 18.23
CA VAL A 17 -28.55 18.03 18.28
C VAL A 17 -29.18 18.91 17.20
N ALA A 18 -29.25 18.44 15.95
CA ALA A 18 -29.83 19.19 14.84
C ALA A 18 -31.32 19.51 15.07
N VAL A 19 -32.11 18.56 15.57
CA VAL A 19 -33.54 18.77 15.89
C VAL A 19 -33.70 19.73 17.05
N PHE A 20 -32.90 19.60 18.11
CA PHE A 20 -32.92 20.54 19.24
C PHE A 20 -32.65 21.98 18.78
N PHE A 21 -31.65 22.17 17.91
CA PHE A 21 -31.34 23.48 17.34
C PHE A 21 -32.37 23.95 16.31
N ALA A 22 -32.95 23.07 15.50
CA ALA A 22 -34.02 23.43 14.57
C ALA A 22 -35.28 23.92 15.31
N VAL A 23 -35.64 23.27 16.42
CA VAL A 23 -36.72 23.72 17.31
C VAL A 23 -36.37 25.06 17.94
N GLY A 24 -35.13 25.24 18.43
CA GLY A 24 -34.68 26.52 18.99
C GLY A 24 -34.68 27.66 17.97
N VAL A 25 -34.25 27.41 16.73
CA VAL A 25 -34.25 28.40 15.64
C VAL A 25 -35.67 28.72 15.16
N ALA A 26 -36.56 27.73 15.09
CA ALA A 26 -37.97 27.94 14.77
C ALA A 26 -38.68 28.83 15.79
N ASP A 27 -38.29 28.74 17.08
CA ASP A 27 -38.83 29.57 18.17
C ASP A 27 -38.30 31.01 18.15
N ILE A 28 -37.21 31.28 17.40
CA ILE A 28 -36.54 32.58 17.31
C ILE A 28 -36.83 33.31 15.99
N LEU A 29 -37.26 32.59 14.94
CA LEU A 29 -37.55 33.14 13.61
C LEU A 29 -38.72 34.14 13.68
N GLY A 30 -38.38 35.41 13.94
CA GLY A 30 -39.35 36.50 14.07
C GLY A 30 -38.91 37.67 14.98
N GLN A 31 -37.79 37.59 15.70
CA GLN A 31 -37.28 38.68 16.55
C GLN A 31 -35.99 39.33 15.98
N ASP A 32 -35.96 40.66 16.04
CA ASP A 32 -34.98 41.55 15.40
C ASP A 32 -33.53 41.43 15.91
N SER A 33 -32.59 41.70 14.98
CA SER A 33 -31.14 41.87 15.11
C SER A 33 -30.37 40.77 15.88
N PHE A 34 -29.75 39.87 15.12
CA PHE A 34 -28.83 38.87 15.66
C PHE A 34 -27.46 39.49 15.98
N ASP A 35 -27.12 39.56 17.26
CA ASP A 35 -25.76 39.84 17.72
C ASP A 35 -25.23 38.66 18.55
N LEU A 36 -24.15 38.03 18.08
CA LEU A 36 -23.54 36.84 18.70
C LEU A 36 -23.04 37.11 20.14
N LEU A 37 -22.61 38.34 20.41
CA LEU A 37 -21.95 38.73 21.66
C LEU A 37 -22.92 39.37 22.68
N ALA A 38 -24.16 39.64 22.29
CA ALA A 38 -25.16 40.20 23.19
C ALA A 38 -25.44 39.29 24.39
N THR A 39 -25.41 39.88 25.59
CA THR A 39 -25.69 39.23 26.87
C THR A 39 -26.86 39.92 27.55
N GLY A 40 -27.91 39.18 27.87
CA GLY A 40 -29.12 39.73 28.48
C GLY A 40 -30.21 38.67 28.66
N ALA A 41 -31.17 38.95 29.56
CA ALA A 41 -32.26 38.02 29.88
C ALA A 41 -33.15 37.66 28.67
N TYR A 42 -33.19 38.54 27.67
CA TYR A 42 -33.99 38.40 26.45
C TYR A 42 -33.17 38.00 25.20
N ALA A 43 -31.86 37.80 25.33
CA ALA A 43 -30.97 37.39 24.23
C ALA A 43 -31.03 35.86 23.99
N HIS A 44 -32.22 35.35 23.66
CA HIS A 44 -32.44 33.92 23.44
C HIS A 44 -31.68 33.41 22.20
N ALA A 45 -31.66 34.19 21.12
CA ALA A 45 -30.93 33.90 19.88
C ALA A 45 -29.42 33.75 20.09
N SER A 46 -28.79 34.74 20.73
CA SER A 46 -27.35 34.76 20.99
C SER A 46 -26.91 33.65 21.95
N ARG A 47 -27.78 33.24 22.88
CA ARG A 47 -27.52 32.08 23.77
C ARG A 47 -27.56 30.76 23.02
N LEU A 48 -28.55 30.55 22.15
CA LEU A 48 -28.63 29.35 21.33
C LEU A 48 -27.47 29.24 20.33
N ALA A 49 -27.06 30.35 19.70
CA ALA A 49 -25.92 30.36 18.79
C ALA A 49 -24.59 30.01 19.49
N ARG A 50 -24.36 30.54 20.70
CA ARG A 50 -23.17 30.19 21.52
C ARG A 50 -23.23 28.75 22.00
N GLY A 51 -24.42 28.25 22.37
CA GLY A 51 -24.64 26.84 22.70
C GLY A 51 -24.31 25.92 21.53
N LEU A 52 -24.73 26.28 20.31
CA LEU A 52 -24.38 25.55 19.09
C LEU A 52 -22.88 25.59 18.83
N GLY A 53 -22.25 26.76 18.92
CA GLY A 53 -20.80 26.91 18.75
C GLY A 53 -20.01 26.06 19.76
N ALA A 54 -20.40 26.08 21.03
CA ALA A 54 -19.79 25.27 22.08
C ALA A 54 -20.03 23.77 21.87
N ALA A 55 -21.23 23.37 21.44
CA ALA A 55 -21.55 21.97 21.14
C ALA A 55 -20.78 21.46 19.92
N LEU A 56 -20.66 22.25 18.85
CA LEU A 56 -19.86 21.92 17.67
C LEU A 56 -18.38 21.86 18.00
N LEU A 57 -17.86 22.79 18.80
CA LEU A 57 -16.48 22.76 19.26
C LEU A 57 -16.22 21.55 20.16
N GLY A 58 -17.11 21.26 21.10
CA GLY A 58 -17.04 20.08 21.97
C GLY A 58 -17.11 18.77 21.18
N LEU A 59 -17.98 18.69 20.17
CA LEU A 59 -18.04 17.56 19.24
C LEU A 59 -16.76 17.44 18.41
N ALA A 60 -16.23 18.54 17.88
CA ALA A 60 -14.98 18.55 17.14
C ALA A 60 -13.80 18.09 18.00
N LEU A 61 -13.71 18.57 19.25
CA LEU A 61 -12.71 18.15 20.23
C LEU A 61 -12.88 16.69 20.64
N TYR A 62 -14.12 16.23 20.83
CA TYR A 62 -14.42 14.82 21.12
C TYR A 62 -14.02 13.92 19.97
N LEU A 63 -14.39 14.27 18.73
CA LEU A 63 -14.02 13.51 17.53
C LEU A 63 -12.51 13.52 17.30
N ALA A 64 -11.84 14.66 17.53
CA ALA A 64 -10.39 14.75 17.49
C ALA A 64 -9.75 13.85 18.55
N TRP A 65 -10.18 13.96 19.81
CA TRP A 65 -9.73 13.08 20.90
C TRP A 65 -9.94 11.62 20.52
N HIS A 66 -11.14 11.25 20.08
CA HIS A 66 -11.45 9.87 19.69
C HIS A 66 -10.61 9.38 18.52
N ALA A 67 -10.20 10.26 17.60
CA ALA A 67 -9.31 9.93 16.49
C ALA A 67 -7.84 9.74 16.93
N PHE A 68 -7.41 10.37 18.03
CA PHE A 68 -6.03 10.31 18.55
C PHE A 68 -5.85 9.37 19.75
N ALA A 69 -6.89 9.14 20.55
CA ALA A 69 -6.87 8.33 21.77
C ALA A 69 -7.03 6.82 21.51
N ILE A 70 -7.14 6.41 20.24
CA ILE A 70 -7.18 4.99 19.87
C ILE A 70 -5.84 4.36 20.27
N ARG A 71 -5.92 3.36 21.15
CA ARG A 71 -4.75 2.62 21.63
C ARG A 71 -4.09 1.91 20.47
N ARG A 72 -2.80 2.17 20.27
CA ARG A 72 -1.95 1.35 19.40
C ARG A 72 -1.40 0.20 20.24
N PRO A 73 -1.68 -1.06 19.90
CA PRO A 73 -0.99 -2.17 20.54
C PRO A 73 0.53 -2.00 20.32
N LYS A 74 1.31 -2.14 21.39
CA LYS A 74 2.77 -2.17 21.27
C LYS A 74 3.16 -3.54 20.76
N LEU A 75 3.33 -3.64 19.46
CA LEU A 75 3.71 -4.88 18.78
C LEU A 75 5.21 -4.83 18.48
N PRO A 76 5.97 -5.90 18.78
CA PRO A 76 7.39 -5.94 18.47
C PRO A 76 7.60 -6.04 16.96
N LEU A 77 8.65 -5.39 16.47
CA LEU A 77 9.15 -5.61 15.11
C LEU A 77 10.12 -6.81 15.13
N PRO A 78 10.22 -7.55 14.02
CA PRO A 78 11.11 -8.71 13.95
C PRO A 78 12.57 -8.28 14.07
N ASP A 79 13.36 -9.09 14.79
CA ASP A 79 14.81 -8.97 14.77
C ASP A 79 15.40 -9.72 13.56
N HIS A 80 16.72 -9.61 13.38
CA HIS A 80 17.41 -10.26 12.26
C HIS A 80 17.30 -11.79 12.30
N ALA A 81 17.31 -12.40 13.49
CA ALA A 81 17.19 -13.85 13.64
C ALA A 81 15.79 -14.36 13.26
N GLU A 82 14.75 -13.59 13.59
CA GLU A 82 13.41 -13.87 13.14
C GLU A 82 13.26 -13.71 11.62
N LEU A 83 13.86 -12.68 11.02
CA LEU A 83 13.87 -12.55 9.55
C LEU A 83 14.59 -13.71 8.87
N GLU A 84 15.69 -14.21 9.44
CA GLU A 84 16.36 -15.42 8.93
C GLU A 84 15.43 -16.65 8.92
N ARG A 85 14.71 -16.87 10.03
CA ARG A 85 13.69 -17.92 10.12
C ARG A 85 12.54 -17.72 9.11
N VAL A 86 12.16 -16.47 8.82
CA VAL A 86 11.18 -16.15 7.77
C VAL A 86 11.72 -16.48 6.38
N ARG A 87 13.00 -16.20 6.10
CA ARG A 87 13.65 -16.55 4.83
C ARG A 87 13.62 -18.06 4.59
N GLU A 88 13.98 -18.84 5.60
CA GLU A 88 13.91 -20.31 5.54
C GLU A 88 12.48 -20.79 5.30
N PHE A 89 11.51 -20.22 6.03
CA PHE A 89 10.10 -20.55 5.87
C PHE A 89 9.60 -20.28 4.43
N TYR A 90 9.89 -19.11 3.87
CA TYR A 90 9.49 -18.77 2.51
C TYR A 90 10.19 -19.62 1.46
N ALA A 91 11.46 -20.00 1.66
CA ALA A 91 12.16 -20.90 0.76
C ALA A 91 11.49 -22.29 0.71
N GLN A 92 10.99 -22.79 1.84
CA GLN A 92 10.35 -24.10 1.95
C GLN A 92 8.89 -24.12 1.50
N HIS A 93 8.09 -23.14 1.92
CA HIS A 93 6.62 -23.17 1.78
C HIS A 93 6.08 -22.18 0.75
N GLY A 94 6.94 -21.30 0.23
CA GLY A 94 6.54 -20.21 -0.66
C GLY A 94 6.00 -18.99 0.08
N GLY A 95 6.14 -17.84 -0.56
CA GLY A 95 5.86 -16.53 0.04
C GLY A 95 4.71 -15.75 -0.61
N GLY A 96 4.38 -16.04 -1.87
CA GLY A 96 3.51 -15.21 -2.69
C GLY A 96 4.18 -13.91 -3.17
N ALA A 97 3.39 -12.98 -3.70
CA ALA A 97 3.90 -11.77 -4.38
C ALA A 97 4.63 -10.77 -3.47
N PHE A 98 4.23 -10.70 -2.20
CA PHE A 98 4.62 -9.61 -1.29
C PHE A 98 5.53 -10.09 -0.14
N ALA A 99 5.91 -11.37 -0.12
CA ALA A 99 6.66 -11.98 0.97
C ALA A 99 7.99 -11.28 1.24
N HIS A 100 8.71 -10.90 0.18
CA HIS A 100 10.02 -10.26 0.33
C HIS A 100 9.95 -8.91 1.05
N LEU A 101 8.80 -8.23 1.00
CA LEU A 101 8.63 -6.97 1.72
C LEU A 101 8.68 -7.18 3.23
N SER A 102 8.52 -8.39 3.77
CA SER A 102 8.73 -8.68 5.19
C SER A 102 10.14 -8.34 5.68
N PHE A 103 11.15 -8.41 4.80
CA PHE A 103 12.55 -8.09 5.12
C PHE A 103 12.83 -6.59 5.30
N MET A 104 11.87 -5.72 4.98
CA MET A 104 11.92 -4.30 5.33
C MET A 104 11.90 -4.04 6.85
N ALA A 105 11.58 -5.06 7.65
CA ALA A 105 11.49 -5.00 9.11
C ALA A 105 10.55 -3.91 9.66
N ASP A 106 9.59 -3.46 8.85
CA ASP A 106 8.59 -2.44 9.19
C ASP A 106 7.18 -3.04 9.39
N LYS A 107 7.10 -4.37 9.36
CA LYS A 107 5.88 -5.16 9.57
C LYS A 107 6.09 -6.11 10.73
N HIS A 108 5.05 -6.25 11.54
CA HIS A 108 4.94 -7.30 12.53
C HIS A 108 4.67 -8.63 11.83
N LEU A 109 5.01 -9.71 12.51
CA LEU A 109 4.86 -11.07 11.99
C LEU A 109 3.87 -11.85 12.85
N PHE A 110 2.90 -12.49 12.21
CA PHE A 110 1.95 -13.37 12.86
C PHE A 110 2.05 -14.77 12.28
N TRP A 111 2.47 -15.71 13.12
CA TRP A 111 2.54 -17.13 12.78
C TRP A 111 1.19 -17.80 13.06
N GLY A 112 0.52 -18.26 12.00
CA GLY A 112 -0.81 -18.89 12.07
C GLY A 112 -0.76 -20.40 11.89
N ALA A 113 -1.86 -21.08 12.24
CA ALA A 113 -2.08 -22.51 11.94
C ALA A 113 -0.93 -23.44 12.37
N GLY A 114 -0.33 -23.18 13.53
CA GLY A 114 0.80 -23.97 14.05
C GLY A 114 2.12 -23.70 13.33
N GLN A 115 2.41 -22.43 12.99
CA GLN A 115 3.60 -21.97 12.27
C GLN A 115 3.73 -22.45 10.81
N ARG A 116 2.65 -23.01 10.24
CA ARG A 116 2.60 -23.41 8.82
C ARG A 116 2.27 -22.25 7.87
N THR A 117 1.89 -21.11 8.44
CA THR A 117 1.56 -19.90 7.71
C THR A 117 2.14 -18.69 8.40
N LEU A 118 2.43 -17.67 7.60
CA LEU A 118 2.95 -16.39 8.06
C LEU A 118 2.14 -15.25 7.46
N ILE A 119 1.77 -14.29 8.30
CA ILE A 119 1.11 -13.05 7.89
C ILE A 119 1.99 -11.88 8.35
N ALA A 120 2.52 -11.13 7.38
CA ALA A 120 3.18 -9.86 7.66
C ALA A 120 2.13 -8.76 7.71
N TYR A 121 2.12 -7.97 8.78
CA TYR A 121 1.08 -6.98 9.02
C TYR A 121 1.59 -5.72 9.70
N GLY A 122 0.93 -4.60 9.45
CA GLY A 122 1.14 -3.32 10.12
C GLY A 122 -0.02 -2.99 11.05
N ASN A 123 0.20 -2.03 11.94
CA ASN A 123 -0.84 -1.48 12.78
C ASN A 123 -1.07 0.00 12.46
N VAL A 124 -2.33 0.38 12.24
CA VAL A 124 -2.72 1.78 12.18
C VAL A 124 -4.06 1.95 12.88
N ARG A 125 -4.12 2.86 13.86
CA ARG A 125 -5.31 3.05 14.72
C ARG A 125 -5.76 1.72 15.34
N ASP A 126 -7.03 1.37 15.13
CA ASP A 126 -7.72 0.17 15.59
C ASP A 126 -7.72 -0.92 14.50
N ARG A 127 -6.69 -0.97 13.65
CA ARG A 127 -6.65 -1.85 12.48
C ARG A 127 -5.33 -2.57 12.38
N LEU A 128 -5.40 -3.88 12.19
CA LEU A 128 -4.28 -4.72 11.78
C LEU A 128 -4.39 -4.95 10.29
N ILE A 129 -3.46 -4.38 9.54
CA ILE A 129 -3.45 -4.45 8.08
C ILE A 129 -2.43 -5.50 7.70
N ALA A 130 -2.86 -6.64 7.17
CA ALA A 130 -2.02 -7.66 6.58
C ALA A 130 -1.67 -7.27 5.13
N LEU A 131 -0.46 -7.62 4.68
CA LEU A 131 0.00 -7.41 3.31
C LEU A 131 -0.15 -8.72 2.53
N GLY A 132 -1.13 -8.78 1.64
CA GLY A 132 -1.49 -9.96 0.85
C GLY A 132 -2.26 -11.02 1.64
N ALA A 133 -2.43 -12.19 1.02
CA ALA A 133 -2.92 -13.39 1.68
C ALA A 133 -1.82 -14.04 2.55
N PRO A 134 -2.16 -14.93 3.52
CA PRO A 134 -1.14 -15.61 4.32
C PRO A 134 -0.18 -16.42 3.44
N SER A 135 1.12 -16.24 3.66
CA SER A 135 2.16 -17.06 3.03
C SER A 135 2.21 -18.46 3.66
N GLY A 136 2.70 -19.45 2.92
CA GLY A 136 2.86 -20.82 3.39
C GLY A 136 1.85 -21.82 2.81
N GLU A 137 1.56 -22.88 3.55
CA GLU A 137 0.80 -24.03 3.07
C GLU A 137 -0.66 -23.66 2.71
N PRO A 138 -1.13 -23.89 1.46
CA PRO A 138 -2.48 -23.50 1.01
C PRO A 138 -3.62 -24.08 1.86
N ALA A 139 -3.48 -25.32 2.34
CA ALA A 139 -4.48 -25.98 3.18
C ALA A 139 -4.63 -25.32 4.56
N ALA A 140 -3.61 -24.61 5.03
CA ALA A 140 -3.59 -23.94 6.33
C ALA A 140 -4.02 -22.46 6.26
N GLN A 141 -4.06 -21.85 5.07
CA GLN A 141 -4.32 -20.42 4.90
C GLN A 141 -5.70 -19.98 5.40
N ALA A 142 -6.75 -20.79 5.20
CA ALA A 142 -8.09 -20.46 5.70
C ALA A 142 -8.13 -20.38 7.24
N GLN A 143 -7.48 -21.34 7.90
CA GLN A 143 -7.34 -21.32 9.36
C GLN A 143 -6.50 -20.14 9.84
N ALA A 144 -5.43 -19.80 9.12
CA ALA A 144 -4.58 -18.65 9.43
C ALA A 144 -5.34 -17.31 9.39
N ILE A 145 -6.23 -17.12 8.41
CA ILE A 145 -7.09 -15.93 8.31
C ILE A 145 -8.01 -15.83 9.53
N LEU A 146 -8.59 -16.95 9.97
CA LEU A 146 -9.43 -17.01 11.17
C LEU A 146 -8.62 -16.76 12.46
N ASP A 147 -7.41 -17.32 12.55
CA ASP A 147 -6.50 -17.10 13.67
C ASP A 147 -6.12 -15.62 13.77
N PHE A 148 -5.79 -14.98 12.64
CA PHE A 148 -5.47 -13.57 12.57
C PHE A 148 -6.66 -12.69 12.92
N ARG A 149 -7.88 -13.07 12.51
CA ARG A 149 -9.10 -12.39 12.92
C ARG A 149 -9.31 -12.44 14.43
N ARG A 150 -9.19 -13.62 15.04
CA ARG A 150 -9.28 -13.78 16.50
C ARG A 150 -8.18 -13.00 17.22
N TYR A 151 -6.98 -12.97 16.66
CA TYR A 151 -5.88 -12.17 17.17
C TYR A 151 -6.22 -10.67 17.12
N ALA A 152 -6.69 -10.15 15.99
CA ALA A 152 -7.12 -8.77 15.87
C ALA A 152 -8.23 -8.42 16.88
N ASP A 153 -9.24 -9.28 17.02
CA ASP A 153 -10.33 -9.11 17.99
C ASP A 153 -9.79 -9.04 19.44
N SER A 154 -8.80 -9.86 19.78
CA SER A 154 -8.14 -9.84 21.10
C SER A 154 -7.39 -8.53 21.38
N GLN A 155 -6.90 -7.86 20.33
CA GLN A 155 -6.25 -6.55 20.40
C GLN A 155 -7.24 -5.38 20.29
N GLY A 156 -8.54 -5.66 20.18
CA GLY A 156 -9.57 -4.65 19.92
C GLY A 156 -9.41 -3.97 18.57
N CYS A 157 -8.82 -4.66 17.59
CA CYS A 157 -8.54 -4.16 16.26
C CYS A 157 -9.36 -4.91 15.20
N ALA A 158 -9.68 -4.26 14.08
CA ALA A 158 -10.24 -4.91 12.91
C ALA A 158 -9.13 -5.51 12.02
N PRO A 159 -9.24 -6.77 11.58
CA PRO A 159 -8.32 -7.35 10.61
C PRO A 159 -8.64 -6.83 9.21
N VAL A 160 -7.66 -6.36 8.46
CA VAL A 160 -7.79 -5.89 7.09
C VAL A 160 -6.69 -6.53 6.26
N PHE A 161 -6.97 -7.01 5.07
CA PHE A 161 -5.97 -7.58 4.17
C PHE A 161 -5.85 -6.69 2.94
N TYR A 162 -4.67 -6.12 2.74
CA TYR A 162 -4.35 -5.18 1.68
C TYR A 162 -3.65 -5.93 0.54
N GLU A 163 -4.07 -5.69 -0.71
CA GLU A 163 -3.52 -6.34 -1.92
C GLU A 163 -3.69 -7.87 -1.95
N VAL A 164 -4.85 -8.38 -1.54
CA VAL A 164 -5.26 -9.78 -1.77
C VAL A 164 -5.47 -10.01 -3.27
N LEU A 165 -4.79 -11.01 -3.83
CA LEU A 165 -4.89 -11.30 -5.26
C LEU A 165 -6.17 -12.07 -5.60
N GLU A 166 -6.62 -11.93 -6.84
CA GLU A 166 -7.86 -12.50 -7.38
C GLU A 166 -8.05 -14.01 -7.11
N PRO A 167 -7.01 -14.86 -7.22
CA PRO A 167 -7.14 -16.29 -6.94
C PRO A 167 -7.57 -16.62 -5.49
N ASP A 168 -7.31 -15.72 -4.54
CA ASP A 168 -7.60 -15.94 -3.11
C ASP A 168 -8.98 -15.41 -2.69
N LEU A 169 -9.71 -14.69 -3.55
CA LEU A 169 -10.92 -13.96 -3.16
C LEU A 169 -12.05 -14.85 -2.65
N ALA A 170 -12.23 -16.03 -3.24
CA ALA A 170 -13.26 -16.98 -2.81
C ALA A 170 -13.08 -17.33 -1.32
N ARG A 171 -11.83 -17.60 -0.90
CA ARG A 171 -11.49 -17.90 0.49
C ARG A 171 -11.85 -16.74 1.42
N PHE A 172 -11.55 -15.50 1.03
CA PHE A 172 -11.90 -14.33 1.85
C PHE A 172 -13.41 -14.09 1.92
N HIS A 173 -14.12 -14.32 0.82
CA HIS A 173 -15.58 -14.22 0.77
C HIS A 173 -16.25 -15.21 1.72
N ASP A 174 -15.82 -16.48 1.69
CA ASP A 174 -16.34 -17.55 2.55
C ASP A 174 -16.10 -17.26 4.03
N LEU A 175 -15.00 -16.57 4.36
CA LEU A 175 -14.65 -16.15 5.72
C LEU A 175 -15.31 -14.82 6.15
N GLY A 176 -16.24 -14.32 5.34
CA GLY A 176 -17.11 -13.19 5.68
C GLY A 176 -16.46 -11.82 5.53
N PHE A 177 -15.45 -11.69 4.66
CA PHE A 177 -14.88 -10.40 4.28
C PHE A 177 -15.63 -9.81 3.08
N ASP A 178 -15.83 -8.49 3.10
CA ASP A 178 -16.17 -7.72 1.91
C ASP A 178 -14.89 -7.42 1.13
N LEU A 179 -15.04 -7.32 -0.20
CA LEU A 179 -13.93 -7.17 -1.13
C LEU A 179 -14.07 -5.86 -1.90
N PHE A 180 -12.99 -5.09 -1.98
CA PHE A 180 -12.94 -3.85 -2.76
C PHE A 180 -11.73 -3.88 -3.70
N LYS A 181 -11.94 -3.78 -5.02
CA LYS A 181 -10.84 -3.86 -6.00
C LYS A 181 -9.97 -2.60 -5.93
N LEU A 182 -8.68 -2.76 -5.63
CA LEU A 182 -7.69 -1.68 -5.50
C LEU A 182 -6.96 -1.42 -6.82
N GLY A 183 -6.56 -2.50 -7.49
CA GLY A 183 -5.66 -2.45 -8.63
C GLY A 183 -5.52 -3.80 -9.29
N GLU A 184 -4.47 -3.92 -10.10
CA GLU A 184 -4.10 -5.14 -10.79
C GLU A 184 -2.57 -5.30 -10.71
N LEU A 185 -2.12 -6.51 -10.41
CA LEU A 185 -0.73 -6.92 -10.48
C LEU A 185 -0.40 -7.28 -11.94
N ALA A 186 0.71 -6.73 -12.46
CA ALA A 186 1.18 -7.07 -13.80
C ALA A 186 2.20 -8.21 -13.73
N LEU A 187 1.82 -9.39 -14.23
CA LEU A 187 2.66 -10.58 -14.29
C LEU A 187 3.09 -10.88 -15.73
N ILE A 188 4.35 -11.24 -15.94
CA ILE A 188 4.89 -11.66 -17.23
C ILE A 188 5.23 -13.16 -17.14
N PRO A 189 4.66 -14.02 -18.00
CA PRO A 189 5.10 -15.39 -18.13
C PRO A 189 6.49 -15.42 -18.81
N LEU A 190 7.53 -15.80 -18.06
CA LEU A 190 8.92 -15.75 -18.53
C LEU A 190 9.21 -16.78 -19.63
N ALA A 191 8.41 -17.84 -19.72
CA ALA A 191 8.48 -18.80 -20.84
C ALA A 191 8.29 -18.10 -22.20
N GLU A 192 7.41 -17.10 -22.26
CA GLU A 192 7.08 -16.35 -23.48
C GLU A 192 8.02 -15.16 -23.74
N PHE A 193 8.88 -14.81 -22.78
CA PHE A 193 9.79 -13.69 -22.93
C PHE A 193 10.86 -14.01 -23.97
N SER A 194 11.01 -13.14 -24.97
CA SER A 194 12.03 -13.23 -26.00
C SER A 194 12.31 -11.86 -26.59
N LEU A 195 13.58 -11.49 -26.74
CA LEU A 195 13.94 -10.27 -27.47
C LEU A 195 13.74 -10.41 -28.99
N ILE A 196 13.44 -11.61 -29.49
CA ILE A 196 13.17 -11.87 -30.90
C ILE A 196 11.69 -11.58 -31.22
N GLY A 197 11.44 -10.91 -32.35
CA GLY A 197 10.10 -10.60 -32.84
C GLY A 197 9.59 -9.23 -32.44
N LYS A 198 8.27 -9.03 -32.60
CA LYS A 198 7.61 -7.71 -32.50
C LYS A 198 7.00 -7.42 -31.13
N ARG A 199 6.72 -8.45 -30.31
CA ARG A 199 6.08 -8.29 -28.99
C ARG A 199 6.90 -7.41 -28.04
N TRP A 200 8.23 -7.55 -28.10
CA TRP A 200 9.20 -6.94 -27.19
C TRP A 200 10.12 -5.96 -27.91
N GLU A 201 9.63 -5.32 -28.97
CA GLU A 201 10.42 -4.46 -29.84
C GLU A 201 11.07 -3.30 -29.08
N ASP A 202 10.35 -2.65 -28.16
CA ASP A 202 10.88 -1.53 -27.37
C ASP A 202 12.10 -1.97 -26.53
N LEU A 203 12.02 -3.14 -25.89
CA LEU A 203 13.11 -3.72 -25.11
C LEU A 203 14.31 -4.08 -25.98
N ARG A 204 14.07 -4.71 -27.14
CA ARG A 204 15.14 -5.04 -28.10
C ARG A 204 15.81 -3.76 -28.63
N GLN A 205 15.05 -2.72 -28.94
CA GLN A 205 15.60 -1.45 -29.39
C GLN A 205 16.43 -0.77 -28.29
N ALA A 206 16.00 -0.86 -27.03
CA ALA A 206 16.78 -0.36 -25.89
C ALA A 206 18.11 -1.12 -25.72
N VAL A 207 18.10 -2.46 -25.84
CA VAL A 207 19.32 -3.28 -25.82
C VAL A 207 20.26 -2.94 -26.98
N ASN A 208 19.74 -2.78 -28.20
CA ASN A 208 20.56 -2.40 -29.36
C ASN A 208 21.15 -0.99 -29.22
N ARG A 209 20.44 -0.08 -28.55
CA ARG A 209 20.90 1.29 -28.29
C ARG A 209 21.96 1.34 -27.18
N ALA A 210 21.92 0.43 -26.22
CA ALA A 210 22.81 0.39 -25.07
C ALA A 210 24.29 0.53 -25.46
N ALA A 211 24.73 -0.14 -26.52
CA ALA A 211 26.11 -0.04 -27.00
C ALA A 211 26.50 1.38 -27.46
N ARG A 212 25.59 2.10 -28.13
CA ARG A 212 25.81 3.48 -28.58
C ARG A 212 25.85 4.47 -27.41
N GLU A 213 25.04 4.20 -26.40
CA GLU A 213 24.95 4.98 -25.16
C GLU A 213 25.97 4.51 -24.11
N LYS A 214 26.86 3.58 -24.47
CA LYS A 214 27.91 2.99 -23.60
C LYS A 214 27.36 2.46 -22.27
N LEU A 215 26.16 1.90 -22.32
CA LEU A 215 25.51 1.26 -21.18
C LEU A 215 26.01 -0.17 -21.00
N SER A 216 26.19 -0.57 -19.74
CA SER A 216 26.48 -1.95 -19.35
C SER A 216 25.60 -2.37 -18.18
N PHE A 217 25.37 -3.68 -18.05
CA PHE A 217 24.51 -4.26 -17.05
C PHE A 217 25.30 -5.24 -16.18
N ARG A 218 25.03 -5.24 -14.87
CA ARG A 218 25.62 -6.19 -13.93
C ARG A 218 24.61 -6.60 -12.86
N MET A 219 24.59 -7.90 -12.55
CA MET A 219 23.96 -8.42 -11.34
C MET A 219 24.97 -8.42 -10.20
N ALA A 220 24.56 -7.94 -9.03
CA ALA A 220 25.31 -8.01 -7.78
C ALA A 220 24.50 -8.80 -6.74
N VAL A 221 25.20 -9.59 -5.93
CA VAL A 221 24.63 -10.33 -4.81
C VAL A 221 25.37 -9.89 -3.55
N ALA A 222 24.68 -9.83 -2.43
CA ALA A 222 25.28 -9.50 -1.15
C ALA A 222 26.42 -10.49 -0.78
N PRO A 223 27.43 -10.07 0.01
CA PRO A 223 27.58 -8.73 0.62
C PRO A 223 28.01 -7.65 -0.39
N PHE A 224 27.46 -6.45 -0.23
CA PHE A 224 27.83 -5.29 -1.05
C PHE A 224 28.96 -4.51 -0.38
N ASP A 225 29.93 -4.06 -1.16
CA ASP A 225 31.00 -3.19 -0.66
C ASP A 225 30.47 -1.76 -0.36
N SER A 226 31.21 -1.02 0.45
CA SER A 226 30.81 0.34 0.85
C SER A 226 30.76 1.31 -0.33
N ALA A 227 31.59 1.14 -1.35
CA ALA A 227 31.61 2.01 -2.52
C ALA A 227 30.33 1.87 -3.34
N LEU A 228 29.85 0.64 -3.53
CA LEU A 228 28.59 0.36 -4.20
C LEU A 228 27.41 0.91 -3.41
N LEU A 229 27.38 0.73 -2.08
CA LEU A 229 26.29 1.28 -1.25
C LEU A 229 26.21 2.81 -1.34
N VAL A 230 27.35 3.51 -1.31
CA VAL A 230 27.40 4.97 -1.49
C VAL A 230 26.92 5.37 -2.88
N ALA A 231 27.32 4.66 -3.94
CA ALA A 231 26.86 4.94 -5.29
C ALA A 231 25.34 4.72 -5.45
N LEU A 232 24.79 3.67 -4.83
CA LEU A 232 23.36 3.40 -4.82
C LEU A 232 22.58 4.48 -4.08
N GLU A 233 23.09 4.96 -2.94
CA GLU A 233 22.50 6.04 -2.16
C GLU A 233 22.45 7.34 -2.97
N GLN A 234 23.53 7.69 -3.68
CA GLN A 234 23.57 8.86 -4.56
C GLN A 234 22.51 8.81 -5.67
N VAL A 235 22.38 7.65 -6.36
CA VAL A 235 21.34 7.46 -7.39
C VAL A 235 19.95 7.55 -6.78
N SER A 236 19.79 6.97 -5.59
CA SER A 236 18.54 7.00 -4.83
C SER A 236 18.10 8.41 -4.47
N ASP A 237 18.99 9.20 -3.88
CA ASP A 237 18.73 10.56 -3.41
C ASP A 237 18.46 11.51 -4.59
N ALA A 238 19.25 11.40 -5.66
CA ALA A 238 19.03 12.18 -6.88
C ALA A 238 17.65 11.89 -7.49
N TRP A 239 17.23 10.61 -7.50
CA TRP A 239 15.91 10.22 -8.00
C TRP A 239 14.77 10.76 -7.11
N LEU A 240 14.90 10.69 -5.79
CA LEU A 240 13.90 11.22 -4.85
C LEU A 240 13.77 12.74 -5.00
N ALA A 241 14.90 13.45 -5.13
CA ALA A 241 14.94 14.90 -5.33
C ALA A 241 14.30 15.33 -6.66
N ASP A 242 14.62 14.66 -7.76
CA ASP A 242 14.03 14.94 -9.09
C ASP A 242 12.52 14.70 -9.11
N LYS A 243 12.04 13.65 -8.44
CA LYS A 243 10.62 13.36 -8.34
C LYS A 243 9.89 14.21 -7.30
N GLY A 244 10.61 14.90 -6.41
CA GLY A 244 10.04 15.66 -5.30
C GLY A 244 9.23 14.78 -4.35
N VAL A 245 9.67 13.53 -4.12
CA VAL A 245 8.97 12.55 -3.29
C VAL A 245 9.83 12.08 -2.12
N ALA A 246 9.18 11.74 -1.01
CA ALA A 246 9.83 11.10 0.12
C ALA A 246 9.75 9.57 0.03
N GLU A 247 10.61 8.89 0.78
CA GLU A 247 10.55 7.44 0.96
C GLU A 247 9.21 6.98 1.53
N LYS A 248 8.73 5.85 1.02
CA LYS A 248 7.52 5.16 1.48
C LYS A 248 7.93 3.85 2.16
N GLY A 249 6.96 3.12 2.70
CA GLY A 249 7.20 1.84 3.35
C GLY A 249 6.00 0.92 3.26
N TYR A 250 6.00 -0.10 4.11
CA TYR A 250 4.95 -1.08 4.29
C TYR A 250 4.71 -1.99 3.06
N SER A 251 4.04 -1.48 2.02
CA SER A 251 3.78 -2.20 0.76
C SER A 251 4.79 -1.86 -0.34
N LEU A 252 5.76 -1.00 -0.03
CA LEU A 252 6.85 -0.58 -0.91
C LEU A 252 8.15 -0.65 -0.11
N GLY A 253 9.24 -1.05 -0.75
CA GLY A 253 10.56 -0.91 -0.15
C GLY A 253 11.05 0.52 -0.14
N ARG A 254 12.07 0.76 0.67
CA ARG A 254 12.82 2.02 0.74
C ARG A 254 14.30 1.73 0.61
N PHE A 255 15.09 2.77 0.36
CA PHE A 255 16.54 2.62 0.39
C PHE A 255 16.99 2.31 1.82
N ASP A 256 17.37 1.05 2.05
CA ASP A 256 17.88 0.55 3.32
C ASP A 256 18.90 -0.55 2.99
N PRO A 257 20.20 -0.33 3.25
CA PRO A 257 21.23 -1.33 2.95
C PRO A 257 20.97 -2.70 3.56
N ALA A 258 20.34 -2.77 4.74
CA ALA A 258 19.99 -4.03 5.39
C ALA A 258 18.88 -4.76 4.63
N TYR A 259 17.90 -4.04 4.09
CA TYR A 259 16.86 -4.61 3.23
C TYR A 259 17.43 -5.08 1.89
N LEU A 260 18.23 -4.22 1.23
CA LEU A 260 18.82 -4.52 -0.07
C LEU A 260 19.68 -5.77 -0.04
N ALA A 261 20.32 -6.08 1.09
CA ALA A 261 21.14 -7.27 1.29
C ALA A 261 20.35 -8.61 1.23
N TRP A 262 19.01 -8.58 1.32
CA TRP A 262 18.19 -9.81 1.24
C TRP A 262 17.93 -10.28 -0.19
N GLY A 263 18.26 -9.49 -1.22
CA GLY A 263 18.03 -9.81 -2.61
C GLY A 263 19.18 -9.37 -3.54
N PRO A 264 19.20 -9.85 -4.79
CA PRO A 264 20.17 -9.38 -5.76
C PRO A 264 19.83 -7.95 -6.25
N LEU A 265 20.86 -7.23 -6.69
CA LEU A 265 20.75 -5.92 -7.31
C LEU A 265 21.07 -6.00 -8.80
N ALA A 266 20.20 -5.43 -9.62
CA ALA A 266 20.43 -5.14 -11.02
C ALA A 266 21.01 -3.73 -11.15
N LEU A 267 22.18 -3.61 -11.75
CA LEU A 267 22.95 -2.37 -11.85
C LEU A 267 23.16 -2.00 -13.31
N VAL A 268 22.94 -0.73 -13.65
CA VAL A 268 23.22 -0.18 -14.99
C VAL A 268 24.27 0.90 -14.88
N TYR A 269 25.35 0.73 -15.63
CA TYR A 269 26.46 1.67 -15.68
C TYR A 269 26.53 2.35 -17.05
N ARG A 270 26.93 3.62 -17.07
CA ARG A 270 27.32 4.37 -18.27
C ARG A 270 28.79 4.76 -18.12
N GLU A 271 29.66 4.27 -19.01
CA GLU A 271 31.10 4.59 -18.97
C GLU A 271 31.78 4.33 -17.60
N GLY A 272 31.28 3.34 -16.85
CA GLY A 272 31.80 2.97 -15.52
C GLY A 272 31.12 3.66 -14.33
N GLU A 273 30.26 4.65 -14.57
CA GLU A 273 29.46 5.32 -13.55
C GLU A 273 28.10 4.60 -13.37
N LEU A 274 27.67 4.36 -12.12
CA LEU A 274 26.37 3.77 -11.83
C LEU A 274 25.27 4.81 -12.06
N ILE A 275 24.39 4.57 -13.04
CA ILE A 275 23.33 5.51 -13.41
C ILE A 275 21.93 5.03 -13.02
N ALA A 276 21.73 3.73 -12.81
CA ALA A 276 20.46 3.17 -12.40
C ALA A 276 20.63 1.84 -11.67
N PHE A 277 19.69 1.54 -10.78
CA PHE A 277 19.63 0.25 -10.10
C PHE A 277 18.19 -0.20 -9.87
N ALA A 278 18.04 -1.50 -9.66
CA ALA A 278 16.83 -2.10 -9.12
C ALA A 278 17.18 -3.24 -8.15
N ASN A 279 16.42 -3.38 -7.06
CA ASN A 279 16.50 -4.59 -6.25
C ASN A 279 15.49 -5.61 -6.75
N LEU A 280 15.91 -6.87 -6.80
CA LEU A 280 15.07 -7.97 -7.23
C LEU A 280 14.48 -8.67 -6.01
N LEU A 281 13.19 -8.97 -6.12
CA LEU A 281 12.44 -9.78 -5.16
C LEU A 281 12.61 -11.24 -5.56
N PRO A 282 13.19 -12.11 -4.72
CA PRO A 282 13.28 -13.54 -5.00
C PRO A 282 11.88 -14.18 -5.12
N GLY A 283 11.71 -15.04 -6.12
CA GLY A 283 10.53 -15.91 -6.20
C GLY A 283 10.62 -17.01 -5.15
N TYR A 284 9.83 -16.90 -4.08
CA TYR A 284 9.79 -17.88 -3.01
C TYR A 284 8.88 -19.07 -3.35
N GLY A 285 9.42 -20.29 -3.28
CA GLY A 285 8.72 -21.53 -3.64
C GLY A 285 8.56 -21.71 -5.15
N THR A 286 7.96 -22.83 -5.56
CA THR A 286 7.85 -23.23 -6.99
C THR A 286 6.96 -22.34 -7.84
N GLN A 287 6.03 -21.61 -7.21
CA GLN A 287 5.09 -20.68 -7.84
C GLN A 287 5.37 -19.22 -7.44
N GLY A 288 6.54 -18.95 -6.85
CA GLY A 288 6.90 -17.61 -6.40
C GLY A 288 7.06 -16.64 -7.55
N TYR A 289 6.57 -15.41 -7.38
CA TYR A 289 6.80 -14.34 -8.33
C TYR A 289 8.15 -13.69 -8.03
N THR A 290 9.09 -13.77 -8.97
CA THR A 290 10.24 -12.86 -8.94
C THR A 290 9.80 -11.49 -9.44
N GLY A 291 10.48 -10.42 -9.06
CA GLY A 291 10.08 -9.07 -9.48
C GLY A 291 11.09 -8.01 -9.10
N ILE A 292 10.67 -6.75 -9.23
CA ILE A 292 11.43 -5.59 -8.77
C ILE A 292 10.56 -4.79 -7.80
N ASP A 293 11.21 -4.15 -6.83
CA ASP A 293 10.58 -3.23 -5.88
C ASP A 293 11.06 -1.80 -6.08
N LEU A 294 12.27 -1.47 -5.63
CA LEU A 294 12.95 -0.24 -5.97
C LEU A 294 13.51 -0.31 -7.38
N MET A 295 13.30 0.77 -8.13
CA MET A 295 13.89 0.97 -9.44
C MET A 295 14.16 2.46 -9.64
N ARG A 296 15.42 2.86 -9.52
CA ARG A 296 15.85 4.27 -9.49
C ARG A 296 16.94 4.53 -10.52
N HIS A 297 17.01 5.76 -10.99
CA HIS A 297 17.95 6.21 -12.00
C HIS A 297 18.29 7.69 -11.80
N LEU A 298 19.48 8.09 -12.24
CA LEU A 298 19.87 9.49 -12.28
C LEU A 298 18.99 10.27 -13.26
N PRO A 299 18.74 11.57 -13.00
CA PRO A 299 17.91 12.41 -13.88
C PRO A 299 18.45 12.54 -15.31
N ASP A 300 19.76 12.38 -15.50
CA ASP A 300 20.46 12.45 -16.78
C ASP A 300 20.65 11.07 -17.45
N ALA A 301 20.00 10.03 -16.92
CA ALA A 301 20.08 8.69 -17.50
C ALA A 301 19.56 8.69 -18.96
N PRO A 302 20.28 8.08 -19.92
CA PRO A 302 19.88 8.07 -21.33
C PRO A 302 18.49 7.49 -21.55
N ARG A 303 17.80 7.98 -22.59
CA ARG A 303 16.45 7.51 -22.93
C ARG A 303 16.46 6.03 -23.32
N GLY A 304 15.75 5.22 -22.53
CA GLY A 304 15.67 3.77 -22.69
C GLY A 304 16.49 2.99 -21.67
N SER A 305 17.19 3.65 -20.73
CA SER A 305 17.93 2.97 -19.66
C SER A 305 17.06 2.03 -18.82
N MET A 306 15.81 2.41 -18.54
CA MET A 306 14.88 1.55 -17.80
C MET A 306 14.44 0.33 -18.62
N ASP A 307 14.22 0.51 -19.92
CA ASP A 307 13.86 -0.57 -20.83
C ASP A 307 15.03 -1.54 -20.98
N PHE A 308 16.25 -1.01 -21.05
CA PHE A 308 17.48 -1.79 -21.01
C PHE A 308 17.60 -2.58 -19.69
N LEU A 309 17.36 -1.95 -18.54
CA LEU A 309 17.36 -2.62 -17.23
C LEU A 309 16.35 -3.78 -17.22
N PHE A 310 15.09 -3.52 -17.58
CA PHE A 310 14.06 -4.56 -17.61
C PHE A 310 14.39 -5.69 -18.59
N ALA A 311 14.91 -5.38 -19.78
CA ALA A 311 15.29 -6.40 -20.77
C ALA A 311 16.32 -7.39 -20.19
N ASN A 312 17.35 -6.87 -19.51
CA ASN A 312 18.37 -7.69 -18.89
C ASN A 312 17.86 -8.44 -17.66
N VAL A 313 17.04 -7.81 -16.81
CA VAL A 313 16.46 -8.46 -15.63
C VAL A 313 15.48 -9.58 -16.01
N LEU A 314 14.64 -9.38 -17.02
CA LEU A 314 13.75 -10.42 -17.53
C LEU A 314 14.54 -11.58 -18.15
N GLY A 315 15.62 -11.28 -18.87
CA GLY A 315 16.55 -12.28 -19.38
C GLY A 315 17.18 -13.10 -18.25
N TRP A 316 17.77 -12.43 -17.27
CA TRP A 316 18.37 -13.07 -16.10
C TRP A 316 17.37 -13.91 -15.32
N ALA A 317 16.16 -13.39 -15.05
CA ALA A 317 15.12 -14.11 -14.32
C ALA A 317 14.68 -15.40 -15.07
N LYS A 318 14.61 -15.34 -16.40
CA LYS A 318 14.35 -16.51 -17.24
C LYS A 318 15.49 -17.53 -17.18
N GLU A 319 16.74 -17.08 -17.22
CA GLU A 319 17.93 -17.94 -17.08
C GLU A 319 18.01 -18.63 -15.71
N GLN A 320 17.53 -17.97 -14.65
CA GLN A 320 17.39 -18.56 -13.32
C GLN A 320 16.22 -19.56 -13.21
N GLY A 321 15.44 -19.76 -14.28
CA GLY A 321 14.34 -20.72 -14.30
C GLY A 321 13.06 -20.24 -13.61
N HIS A 322 12.91 -18.94 -13.35
CA HIS A 322 11.66 -18.42 -12.81
C HIS A 322 10.52 -18.50 -13.85
N ALA A 323 9.31 -18.84 -13.39
CA ALA A 323 8.14 -18.94 -14.27
C ALA A 323 7.48 -17.58 -14.55
N TRP A 324 7.45 -16.71 -13.54
CA TRP A 324 6.66 -15.47 -13.55
C TRP A 324 7.48 -14.30 -13.06
N PHE A 325 7.36 -13.16 -13.75
CA PHE A 325 7.96 -11.90 -13.34
C PHE A 325 6.90 -10.84 -13.02
N SER A 326 6.92 -10.31 -11.81
CA SER A 326 6.04 -9.23 -11.35
C SER A 326 6.65 -7.87 -11.67
N LEU A 327 5.92 -7.06 -12.43
CA LEU A 327 6.21 -5.63 -12.59
C LEU A 327 5.65 -4.79 -11.44
N GLY A 328 5.04 -5.43 -10.43
CA GLY A 328 4.35 -4.78 -9.31
C GLY A 328 2.96 -4.24 -9.67
N MET A 329 2.36 -3.58 -8.69
CA MET A 329 0.97 -3.10 -8.76
C MET A 329 0.73 -1.96 -9.74
N ALA A 330 -0.40 -1.99 -10.46
CA ALA A 330 -0.96 -0.86 -11.18
C ALA A 330 -2.37 -0.58 -10.65
N PRO A 331 -2.69 0.64 -10.21
CA PRO A 331 -4.04 0.94 -9.74
C PRO A 331 -5.03 0.97 -10.89
N LEU A 332 -6.29 0.70 -10.57
CA LEU A 332 -7.37 0.70 -11.54
C LEU A 332 -7.84 2.12 -11.85
N SER A 333 -8.09 2.38 -13.13
CA SER A 333 -8.73 3.62 -13.58
C SER A 333 -10.27 3.55 -13.55
N ASN A 334 -10.87 2.35 -13.44
CA ASN A 334 -12.27 2.11 -13.79
C ASN A 334 -13.17 1.53 -12.67
N VAL A 335 -12.70 1.42 -11.41
CA VAL A 335 -13.53 0.91 -10.30
C VAL A 335 -14.55 1.98 -9.87
N GLY A 336 -15.79 1.57 -9.59
CA GLY A 336 -16.84 2.45 -9.04
C GLY A 336 -17.44 3.45 -10.05
N THR A 337 -17.23 3.25 -11.35
CA THR A 337 -17.77 4.10 -12.43
C THR A 337 -19.18 3.68 -12.87
N THR A 338 -19.65 2.50 -12.49
CA THR A 338 -20.99 2.02 -12.85
C THR A 338 -22.07 2.67 -11.96
N PRO A 339 -23.26 2.95 -12.49
CA PRO A 339 -24.37 3.50 -11.70
C PRO A 339 -24.82 2.60 -10.55
N TYR A 340 -24.55 1.29 -10.66
CA TYR A 340 -24.91 0.25 -9.70
C TYR A 340 -23.83 -0.01 -8.64
N ALA A 341 -22.68 0.68 -8.70
CA ALA A 341 -21.64 0.56 -7.68
C ALA A 341 -22.15 1.06 -6.31
N ARG A 342 -21.72 0.40 -5.23
CA ARG A 342 -22.13 0.78 -3.87
C ARG A 342 -21.70 2.22 -3.57
N LEU A 343 -22.44 2.95 -2.74
CA LEU A 343 -22.10 4.35 -2.39
C LEU A 343 -20.66 4.46 -1.84
N ASN A 344 -20.23 3.49 -1.03
CA ASN A 344 -18.87 3.40 -0.51
C ASN A 344 -17.82 3.26 -1.63
N GLU A 345 -18.12 2.48 -2.66
CA GLU A 345 -17.23 2.29 -3.82
C GLU A 345 -17.17 3.55 -4.69
N ARG A 346 -18.30 4.23 -4.87
CA ARG A 346 -18.37 5.50 -5.63
C ARG A 346 -17.56 6.60 -4.94
N LEU A 347 -17.64 6.70 -3.61
CA LEU A 347 -16.87 7.66 -2.82
C LEU A 347 -15.37 7.31 -2.80
N ALA A 348 -15.02 6.03 -2.69
CA ALA A 348 -13.63 5.59 -2.81
C ALA A 348 -13.07 5.91 -4.21
N ALA A 349 -13.82 5.61 -5.27
CA ALA A 349 -13.44 5.95 -6.65
C ALA A 349 -13.27 7.46 -6.86
N LEU A 350 -14.11 8.27 -6.22
CA LEU A 350 -14.00 9.72 -6.23
C LEU A 350 -12.72 10.19 -5.50
N ALA A 351 -12.42 9.61 -4.33
CA ALA A 351 -11.20 9.88 -3.59
C ALA A 351 -9.94 9.48 -4.37
N PHE A 352 -9.96 8.34 -5.08
CA PHE A 352 -8.87 7.95 -5.98
C PHE A 352 -8.70 8.95 -7.13
N ARG A 353 -9.79 9.38 -7.79
CA ARG A 353 -9.72 10.36 -8.88
C ARG A 353 -9.19 11.73 -8.45
N HIS A 354 -9.50 12.17 -7.23
CA HIS A 354 -9.06 13.48 -6.72
C HIS A 354 -7.75 13.44 -5.92
N GLY A 355 -7.37 12.28 -5.35
CA GLY A 355 -6.05 12.04 -4.73
C GLY A 355 -4.91 11.87 -5.73
N ASN A 356 -5.20 11.95 -7.04
CA ASN A 356 -4.32 11.75 -8.19
C ASN A 356 -3.05 12.62 -8.30
N ARG A 357 -2.74 13.45 -7.30
CA ARG A 357 -1.49 14.24 -7.30
C ARG A 357 -0.28 13.43 -6.82
N PHE A 358 -0.47 12.30 -6.13
CA PHE A 358 0.59 11.57 -5.43
C PHE A 358 1.20 10.38 -6.20
N TYR A 359 0.63 10.01 -7.34
CA TYR A 359 1.16 8.95 -8.20
C TYR A 359 0.64 9.17 -9.63
N ASN A 360 1.53 9.23 -10.62
CA ASN A 360 1.18 9.30 -12.03
C ASN A 360 0.64 7.94 -12.54
N TYR A 361 -0.54 7.55 -12.07
CA TYR A 361 -1.12 6.21 -12.20
C TYR A 361 -1.30 5.76 -13.66
N GLN A 362 -1.76 6.66 -14.53
CA GLN A 362 -1.96 6.37 -15.95
C GLN A 362 -0.63 6.12 -16.66
N GLY A 363 0.43 6.87 -16.29
CA GLY A 363 1.77 6.68 -16.82
C GLY A 363 2.36 5.31 -16.44
N VAL A 364 2.20 4.90 -15.18
CA VAL A 364 2.71 3.61 -14.69
C VAL A 364 2.00 2.44 -15.36
N ARG A 365 0.67 2.44 -15.43
CA ARG A 365 -0.08 1.37 -16.11
C ARG A 365 0.28 1.30 -17.59
N ARG A 366 0.29 2.43 -18.30
CA ARG A 366 0.66 2.49 -19.72
C ARG A 366 2.09 2.00 -19.97
N TYR A 367 3.02 2.33 -19.08
CA TYR A 367 4.39 1.83 -19.16
C TYR A 367 4.44 0.31 -18.99
N LYS A 368 3.65 -0.28 -18.07
CA LYS A 368 3.54 -1.73 -17.87
C LYS A 368 2.83 -2.44 -19.03
N GLU A 369 1.86 -1.78 -19.67
CA GLU A 369 1.09 -2.35 -20.79
C GLU A 369 1.96 -2.71 -22.00
N LYS A 370 3.08 -2.01 -22.22
CA LYS A 370 4.04 -2.37 -23.29
C LYS A 370 4.60 -3.79 -23.11
N PHE A 371 4.57 -4.30 -21.87
CA PHE A 371 4.99 -5.65 -21.56
C PHE A 371 3.91 -6.70 -21.81
N ARG A 372 2.71 -6.31 -22.24
CA ARG A 372 1.56 -7.22 -22.41
C ARG A 372 1.45 -8.23 -21.25
N PRO A 373 1.43 -7.75 -19.99
CA PRO A 373 1.37 -8.62 -18.85
C PRO A 373 -0.01 -9.27 -18.74
N GLU A 374 -0.06 -10.38 -18.03
CA GLU A 374 -1.29 -10.87 -17.44
C GLU A 374 -1.64 -9.99 -16.23
N TRP A 375 -2.84 -9.41 -16.27
CA TRP A 375 -3.35 -8.55 -15.21
C TRP A 375 -4.14 -9.39 -14.20
N VAL A 376 -3.64 -9.49 -12.97
CA VAL A 376 -4.31 -10.20 -11.87
C VAL A 376 -4.93 -9.17 -10.92
N GLY A 377 -6.23 -9.23 -10.67
CA GLY A 377 -6.89 -8.27 -9.77
C GLY A 377 -6.31 -8.32 -8.35
N ALA A 378 -6.18 -7.15 -7.71
CA ALA A 378 -5.80 -7.03 -6.31
C ALA A 378 -6.87 -6.24 -5.54
N TYR A 379 -7.17 -6.72 -4.34
CA TYR A 379 -8.34 -6.34 -3.58
C TYR A 379 -7.98 -6.03 -2.13
N LEU A 380 -8.77 -5.15 -1.54
CA LEU A 380 -8.85 -4.96 -0.11
C LEU A 380 -9.91 -5.91 0.43
N ALA A 381 -9.54 -6.81 1.34
CA ALA A 381 -10.50 -7.63 2.07
C ALA A 381 -10.67 -7.08 3.49
N TYR A 382 -11.90 -6.77 3.88
CA TYR A 382 -12.18 -6.13 5.17
C TYR A 382 -13.51 -6.62 5.78
N PRO A 383 -13.66 -6.61 7.11
CA PRO A 383 -14.90 -6.97 7.78
C PRO A 383 -16.05 -6.07 7.37
N ARG A 384 -17.26 -6.64 7.26
CA ARG A 384 -18.48 -5.89 6.94
C ARG A 384 -18.69 -4.71 7.88
N GLY A 385 -19.18 -3.60 7.33
CA GLY A 385 -19.54 -2.40 8.09
C GLY A 385 -18.43 -1.35 8.22
N LEU A 386 -17.22 -1.61 7.71
CA LEU A 386 -16.16 -0.60 7.66
C LEU A 386 -16.32 0.33 6.45
N TRP A 387 -15.98 1.60 6.66
CA TRP A 387 -16.05 2.62 5.63
C TRP A 387 -14.74 2.65 4.81
N VAL A 388 -14.81 2.22 3.55
CA VAL A 388 -13.65 2.03 2.66
C VAL A 388 -12.78 3.30 2.52
N PRO A 389 -13.32 4.52 2.32
CA PRO A 389 -12.49 5.72 2.24
C PRO A 389 -11.60 5.96 3.48
N ALA A 390 -12.11 5.69 4.68
CA ALA A 390 -11.29 5.78 5.90
C ALA A 390 -10.21 4.69 5.93
N LEU A 391 -10.53 3.46 5.51
CA LEU A 391 -9.54 2.38 5.39
C LEU A 391 -8.41 2.75 4.43
N LEU A 392 -8.74 3.31 3.27
CA LEU A 392 -7.75 3.75 2.28
C LEU A 392 -6.87 4.87 2.82
N THR A 393 -7.44 5.81 3.60
CA THR A 393 -6.67 6.88 4.25
C THR A 393 -5.70 6.31 5.29
N ASP A 394 -6.16 5.36 6.08
CA ASP A 394 -5.35 4.66 7.08
C ASP A 394 -4.20 3.87 6.43
N ILE A 395 -4.47 3.16 5.33
CA ILE A 395 -3.45 2.45 4.55
C ILE A 395 -2.46 3.44 3.93
N ALA A 396 -2.93 4.53 3.34
CA ALA A 396 -2.07 5.58 2.77
C ALA A 396 -1.16 6.19 3.84
N ALA A 397 -1.68 6.42 5.05
CA ALA A 397 -0.90 6.88 6.18
C ALA A 397 0.14 5.84 6.61
N LEU A 398 -0.20 4.54 6.63
CA LEU A 398 0.74 3.46 6.94
C LEU A 398 1.88 3.41 5.92
N VAL A 399 1.56 3.47 4.62
CA VAL A 399 2.53 3.48 3.51
C VAL A 399 3.42 4.73 3.52
N ALA A 400 2.90 5.89 3.92
CA ALA A 400 3.67 7.12 4.05
C ALA A 400 4.56 7.19 5.32
N GLY A 401 4.47 6.20 6.22
CA GLY A 401 5.16 6.22 7.52
C GLY A 401 4.50 7.13 8.57
N GLY A 402 3.20 7.41 8.41
CA GLY A 402 2.34 8.09 9.37
C GLY A 402 1.53 9.25 8.76
N TYR A 403 0.45 9.64 9.45
CA TYR A 403 -0.45 10.73 9.01
C TYR A 403 0.27 12.06 8.77
N ARG A 404 1.25 12.40 9.62
CA ARG A 404 2.00 13.65 9.46
C ARG A 404 2.79 13.67 8.14
N ARG A 405 3.43 12.56 7.79
CA ARG A 405 4.18 12.46 6.53
C ARG A 405 3.23 12.45 5.34
N MET A 406 2.12 11.71 5.40
CA MET A 406 1.10 11.71 4.35
C MET A 406 0.54 13.11 4.03
N LEU A 407 0.39 13.97 5.04
CA LEU A 407 -0.12 15.34 4.85
C LEU A 407 0.95 16.34 4.37
N LEU A 408 2.23 16.02 4.56
CA LEU A 408 3.36 16.87 4.19
C LEU A 408 4.04 16.45 2.87
N SER A 409 3.79 15.20 2.43
CA SER A 409 4.33 14.59 1.21
C SER A 409 3.61 15.06 -0.05
#